data_AF-A0A2R6AQ24-F1
#
_entry.id   AF-A0A2R6AQ24-F1
#
_cell.length_a   1.000
_cell.length_b   1.000
_cell.length_c   1.000
_cell.angle_alpha   90.00
_cell.angle_beta   90.00
_cell.angle_gamma   90.00
#
_symmetry.space_group_name_H-M   'P 1'
#
loop_
_entity.id
_entity.type
_entity.pdbx_description
1 polymer ?
#
loop_
_entity_poly.entity_id
_entity_poly.type
_entity_poly.pdbx_seq_one_letter_code
_entity_poly.pdbx_strand_id
1 'polypeptide(L)'
;MVALTKSMNIFTIVLDQAHSFPFALLEFPAFILFLISLLAELERTPFDLTEADSELVAGWNTEYGGAKFLLVYLNEYLRAFTGSAILVCLFLGGWLGPAPIPAIVWLFL
;
A
#
# COMPACT_ATOMS: atom_id res chain seq x y z
N MET A 1 -4.25 -14.00 4.30
CA MET A 1 -5.59 -13.40 4.13
C MET A 1 -6.54 -14.31 3.33
N VAL A 2 -6.26 -14.61 2.05
CA VAL A 2 -7.18 -15.37 1.16
C VAL A 2 -7.41 -16.77 1.68
N ALA A 3 -6.37 -17.40 2.25
CA ALA A 3 -6.49 -18.72 2.86
C ALA A 3 -7.38 -18.71 4.12
N LEU A 4 -7.39 -17.62 4.89
CA LEU A 4 -8.22 -17.46 6.08
C LEU A 4 -9.68 -17.21 5.69
N THR A 5 -9.90 -16.25 4.79
CA THR A 5 -11.23 -15.81 4.34
C THR A 5 -11.85 -16.75 3.30
N LYS A 6 -11.04 -17.65 2.72
CA LYS A 6 -11.39 -18.59 1.64
C LYS A 6 -12.03 -17.92 0.42
N SER A 7 -11.70 -16.65 0.20
CA SER A 7 -12.30 -15.83 -0.85
C SER A 7 -11.28 -14.84 -1.42
N MET A 8 -11.41 -14.58 -2.72
CA MET A 8 -10.60 -13.58 -3.43
C MET A 8 -11.26 -12.20 -3.49
N ASN A 9 -12.49 -12.07 -2.98
CA ASN A 9 -13.20 -10.81 -3.01
C ASN A 9 -12.72 -9.90 -1.86
N ILE A 10 -12.27 -8.69 -2.20
CA ILE A 10 -11.79 -7.71 -1.22
C ILE A 10 -12.88 -7.36 -0.21
N PHE A 11 -14.14 -7.27 -0.65
CA PHE A 11 -15.25 -6.95 0.25
C PHE A 11 -15.46 -8.04 1.31
N THR A 12 -15.39 -9.31 0.93
CA THR A 12 -15.54 -10.42 1.90
C THR A 12 -14.35 -10.49 2.83
N ILE A 13 -13.14 -10.19 2.33
CA ILE A 13 -11.93 -10.11 3.15
C ILE A 13 -12.04 -9.04 4.23
N VAL A 14 -12.52 -7.84 3.89
CA VAL A 14 -12.71 -6.74 4.85
C VAL A 14 -13.79 -7.09 5.89
N LEU A 15 -14.89 -7.70 5.46
CA LEU A 15 -15.97 -8.08 6.38
C LEU A 15 -15.53 -9.15 7.40
N ASP A 16 -14.72 -10.12 6.98
CA ASP A 16 -14.22 -11.19 7.86
C ASP A 16 -13.21 -10.66 8.92
N GLN A 17 -12.54 -9.54 8.61
CA GLN A 17 -11.64 -8.85 9.55
C GLN A 17 -12.39 -8.18 10.71
N ALA A 18 -13.70 -7.93 10.59
CA ALA A 18 -14.50 -7.30 11.65
C ALA A 18 -14.68 -8.18 12.90
N HIS A 19 -14.66 -9.50 12.70
CA HIS A 19 -14.89 -10.50 13.76
C HIS A 19 -13.60 -11.13 14.28
N SER A 20 -12.47 -10.79 13.67
CA SER A 20 -11.17 -11.42 13.93
C SER A 20 -10.20 -10.42 14.56
N PHE A 21 -9.15 -10.94 15.19
CA PHE A 21 -8.01 -10.12 15.58
C PHE A 21 -7.40 -9.45 14.33
N PRO A 22 -6.82 -8.23 14.43
CA PRO A 22 -6.22 -7.56 13.29
C PRO A 22 -5.29 -8.46 12.48
N PHE A 23 -5.58 -8.60 11.17
CA PHE A 23 -4.81 -9.47 10.28
C PHE A 23 -3.35 -9.04 10.19
N ALA A 24 -3.06 -7.74 10.31
CA ALA A 24 -1.70 -7.24 10.41
C ALA A 24 -0.91 -7.87 11.58
N LEU A 25 -1.55 -8.18 12.71
CA LEU A 25 -0.90 -8.82 13.86
C LEU A 25 -0.89 -10.34 13.70
N LEU A 26 -1.98 -10.93 13.21
CA LEU A 26 -2.12 -12.38 13.04
C LEU A 26 -1.17 -12.92 11.97
N GLU A 27 -1.08 -12.24 10.83
CA GLU A 27 -0.20 -12.57 9.71
C GLU A 27 0.96 -11.56 9.60
N PHE A 28 1.57 -11.25 10.75
CA PHE A 28 2.64 -10.24 10.82
C PHE A 28 3.78 -10.43 9.80
N PRO A 29 4.29 -11.65 9.53
CA PRO A 29 5.30 -11.84 8.50
C PRO A 29 4.80 -11.49 7.10
N ALA A 30 3.55 -11.83 6.78
CA ALA A 30 2.95 -11.53 5.48
C ALA A 30 2.70 -10.03 5.32
N PHE A 31 2.31 -9.35 6.39
CA PHE A 31 2.17 -7.90 6.42
C PHE A 31 3.49 -7.19 6.11
N ILE A 32 4.59 -7.59 6.78
CA ILE A 32 5.92 -7.03 6.53
C ILE A 32 6.36 -7.29 5.09
N LEU A 33 6.23 -8.53 4.62
CA LEU A 33 6.63 -8.87 3.25
C LEU A 33 5.84 -8.07 2.22
N PHE A 34 4.52 -7.91 2.42
CA PHE A 34 3.68 -7.10 1.55
C PHE A 34 4.07 -5.62 1.57
N LEU A 35 4.39 -5.08 2.76
CA LEU A 35 4.85 -3.70 2.90
C LEU A 35 6.17 -3.47 2.17
N ILE A 36 7.15 -4.37 2.34
CA ILE A 36 8.45 -4.28 1.66
C ILE A 36 8.27 -4.44 0.15
N SER A 37 7.45 -5.39 -0.31
CA SER A 37 7.19 -5.56 -1.74
C SER A 37 6.49 -4.35 -2.34
N LEU A 38 5.58 -3.72 -1.60
CA LEU A 38 4.91 -2.50 -2.04
C LEU A 38 5.92 -1.34 -2.16
N LEU A 39 6.82 -1.20 -1.18
CA LEU A 39 7.88 -0.19 -1.22
C LEU A 39 8.82 -0.39 -2.42
N ALA A 40 9.17 -1.65 -2.71
CA ALA A 40 9.97 -2.01 -3.86
C ALA A 40 9.25 -1.76 -5.20
N GLU A 41 7.95 -2.06 -5.28
CA GLU A 41 7.14 -1.81 -6.48
C GLU A 41 7.00 -0.30 -6.77
N LEU A 42 6.89 0.51 -5.74
CA LEU A 42 6.84 1.97 -5.86
C LEU A 42 8.19 2.59 -6.19
N GLU A 43 9.26 1.80 -6.26
CA GLU A 43 10.63 2.28 -6.49
C GLU A 43 11.01 3.38 -5.50
N ARG A 44 10.52 3.27 -4.26
CA ARG A 44 10.79 4.25 -3.19
C ARG A 44 11.92 3.78 -2.31
N THR A 45 12.61 4.73 -1.70
CA THR A 45 13.70 4.48 -0.76
C THR A 45 13.29 3.41 0.26
N PRO A 46 14.06 2.32 0.41
CA PRO A 46 15.46 2.10 -0.03
C PRO A 46 15.64 1.37 -1.39
N PHE A 47 14.59 1.24 -2.21
CA PHE A 47 14.58 0.50 -3.48
C PHE A 47 14.50 1.40 -4.73
N ASP A 48 14.98 2.64 -4.63
CA ASP A 48 14.88 3.72 -5.61
C ASP A 48 15.96 3.67 -6.72
N LEU A 49 16.30 2.48 -7.21
CA LEU A 49 17.40 2.25 -8.16
C LEU A 49 17.26 3.02 -9.49
N THR A 50 16.03 3.36 -9.89
CA THR A 50 15.72 4.04 -11.16
C THR A 50 15.86 5.56 -11.08
N GLU A 51 15.74 6.15 -9.88
CA GLU A 51 15.82 7.60 -9.62
C GLU A 51 17.09 7.99 -8.82
N ALA A 52 17.78 7.04 -8.20
CA ALA A 52 18.87 7.23 -7.25
C ALA A 52 19.79 8.43 -7.55
N ASP A 53 19.65 9.50 -6.76
CA ASP A 53 20.42 10.75 -6.91
C ASP A 53 21.94 10.54 -6.81
N SER A 54 22.38 9.58 -5.99
CA SER A 54 23.80 9.28 -5.81
C SER A 54 24.46 8.69 -7.05
N GLU A 55 23.69 8.03 -7.92
CA GLU A 55 24.20 7.31 -9.09
C GLU A 55 23.78 7.97 -10.41
N LEU A 56 22.57 8.53 -10.47
CA LEU A 56 21.91 8.94 -11.71
C LEU A 56 21.45 10.41 -11.76
N VAL A 57 21.73 11.25 -10.75
CA VAL A 57 21.40 12.71 -10.74
C VAL A 57 19.94 12.97 -11.16
N ALA A 58 18.98 12.26 -10.54
CA ALA A 58 17.55 12.21 -10.84
C ALA A 58 17.09 11.30 -12.02
N GLY A 59 17.98 10.51 -12.62
CA GLY A 59 17.62 9.43 -13.54
C GLY A 59 16.79 9.90 -14.74
N TRP A 60 15.73 9.16 -15.06
CA TRP A 60 14.85 9.43 -16.20
C TRP A 60 14.03 10.72 -16.03
N ASN A 61 13.88 11.26 -14.82
CA ASN A 61 13.16 12.52 -14.58
C ASN A 61 13.82 13.72 -15.28
N THR A 62 15.11 13.63 -15.59
CA THR A 62 15.86 14.69 -16.31
C THR A 62 15.46 14.81 -17.79
N GLU A 63 14.86 13.77 -18.37
CA GLU A 63 14.45 13.75 -19.79
C GLU A 63 13.05 14.36 -20.02
N TYR A 64 12.24 14.46 -18.96
CA TYR A 64 10.87 14.96 -19.05
C TYR A 64 10.74 16.37 -18.48
N GLY A 65 10.17 17.29 -19.26
CA GLY A 65 9.89 18.67 -18.84
C GLY A 65 8.40 19.03 -18.80
N GLY A 66 8.07 20.09 -18.06
CA GLY A 66 6.75 20.73 -18.07
C GLY A 66 5.60 19.79 -17.72
N ALA A 67 4.58 19.71 -18.59
CA ALA A 67 3.39 18.90 -18.33
C ALA A 67 3.65 17.38 -18.33
N LYS A 68 4.66 16.89 -19.06
CA LYS A 68 4.98 15.45 -19.08
C LYS A 68 5.57 15.01 -17.75
N PHE A 69 6.47 15.81 -17.18
CA PHE A 69 7.01 15.59 -15.84
C PHE A 69 5.89 15.45 -14.80
N LEU A 70 4.92 16.38 -14.81
CA LEU A 70 3.77 16.33 -13.91
C LEU A 70 2.99 15.00 -14.03
N LEU A 71 2.74 14.52 -15.25
CA LEU A 71 1.98 13.30 -15.47
C LEU A 71 2.70 12.05 -14.96
N VAL A 72 4.03 11.99 -15.07
CA VAL A 72 4.75 10.80 -14.58
C VAL A 72 4.79 10.79 -13.04
N TYR A 73 5.02 11.92 -12.40
CA TYR A 73 4.91 12.02 -10.93
C TYR A 73 3.50 11.73 -10.45
N LEU A 74 2.47 12.23 -11.14
CA LEU A 74 1.07 11.91 -10.80
C LEU A 74 0.82 10.41 -10.86
N ASN A 75 1.32 9.71 -11.87
CA ASN A 75 1.21 8.27 -11.98
C ASN A 75 1.89 7.55 -10.81
N GLU A 76 3.08 7.99 -10.40
CA GLU A 76 3.78 7.41 -9.24
C GLU A 76 2.97 7.59 -7.94
N TYR A 77 2.43 8.79 -7.69
CA TYR A 77 1.56 9.04 -6.54
C TYR A 77 0.26 8.23 -6.59
N LEU A 78 -0.34 8.06 -7.77
CA LEU A 78 -1.53 7.22 -7.93
C LEU A 78 -1.24 5.75 -7.66
N ARG A 79 -0.07 5.25 -8.07
CA ARG A 79 0.38 3.89 -7.74
C ARG A 79 0.55 3.73 -6.23
N ALA A 80 1.17 4.71 -5.57
CA ALA A 80 1.35 4.70 -4.11
C ALA A 80 0.01 4.74 -3.36
N PHE A 81 -0.91 5.59 -3.80
CA PHE A 81 -2.26 5.68 -3.25
C PHE A 81 -3.04 4.37 -3.43
N THR A 82 -3.00 3.78 -4.62
CA THR A 82 -3.71 2.53 -4.91
C THR A 82 -3.13 1.36 -4.12
N GLY A 83 -1.81 1.25 -4.05
CA GLY A 83 -1.13 0.21 -3.30
C GLY A 83 -1.36 0.30 -1.79
N SER A 84 -1.34 1.51 -1.22
CA SER A 84 -1.69 1.72 0.19
C SER A 84 -3.16 1.42 0.48
N ALA A 85 -4.09 1.79 -0.42
CA ALA A 85 -5.50 1.44 -0.29
C ALA A 85 -5.72 -0.09 -0.27
N ILE A 86 -4.99 -0.84 -1.11
CA ILE A 86 -5.02 -2.30 -1.10
C ILE A 86 -4.46 -2.84 0.23
N LEU A 87 -3.30 -2.36 0.67
CA LEU A 87 -2.70 -2.78 1.95
C LEU A 87 -3.68 -2.61 3.12
N VAL A 88 -4.36 -1.47 3.20
CA VAL A 88 -5.36 -1.17 4.24
C VAL A 88 -6.54 -2.13 4.17
N CYS A 89 -7.07 -2.42 2.98
CA CYS A 89 -8.16 -3.38 2.80
C CYS A 89 -7.75 -4.81 3.19
N LEU A 90 -6.50 -5.19 2.96
CA LEU A 90 -6.04 -6.57 3.15
C LEU A 90 -5.62 -6.89 4.58
N PHE A 91 -5.05 -5.92 5.31
CA PHE A 91 -4.45 -6.18 6.63
C PHE A 91 -5.02 -5.33 7.78
N LEU A 92 -5.58 -4.16 7.50
CA LEU A 92 -5.98 -3.16 8.50
C LEU A 92 -7.49 -2.93 8.57
N GLY A 93 -8.32 -3.84 8.04
CA GLY A 93 -9.78 -3.77 8.18
C GLY A 93 -10.47 -2.80 7.22
N GLY A 94 -9.78 -2.25 6.21
CA GLY A 94 -10.40 -1.38 5.21
C GLY A 94 -11.10 -0.17 5.84
N TRP A 95 -12.39 -0.02 5.55
CA TRP A 95 -13.25 1.04 6.12
C TRP A 95 -13.77 0.73 7.52
N LEU A 96 -13.69 -0.52 7.99
CA LEU A 96 -14.10 -0.90 9.34
C LEU A 96 -13.00 -0.64 10.37
N GLY A 97 -11.75 -0.56 9.91
CA GLY A 97 -10.57 -0.39 10.75
C GLY A 97 -10.18 -1.66 11.51
N PRO A 98 -8.97 -1.69 12.10
CA PRO A 98 -8.52 -2.83 12.87
C PRO A 98 -9.15 -2.79 14.27
N ALA A 99 -9.79 -3.89 14.69
CA ALA A 99 -10.30 -4.02 16.05
C ALA A 99 -9.17 -3.85 17.09
N PRO A 100 -9.36 -3.10 18.19
CA PRO A 100 -10.61 -2.60 18.75
C PRO A 100 -10.96 -1.15 18.35
N ILE A 101 -10.28 -0.55 17.37
CA ILE A 101 -10.49 0.86 17.02
C ILE A 101 -11.87 1.02 16.37
N PRO A 102 -12.73 1.94 16.85
CA PRO A 102 -14.02 2.18 16.20
C PRO A 102 -13.84 2.69 14.76
N ALA A 103 -14.62 2.15 13.82
CA ALA A 103 -14.55 2.49 12.40
C ALA A 103 -14.61 4.01 12.13
N ILE A 104 -15.42 4.75 12.91
CA ILE A 104 -15.54 6.20 12.75
C ILE A 104 -14.23 6.93 13.05
N VAL A 105 -13.48 6.48 14.06
CA VAL A 105 -12.20 7.09 14.44
C VAL A 105 -11.14 6.73 13.41
N TRP A 106 -11.15 5.49 12.94
CA TRP A 106 -10.26 5.01 11.90
C TRP A 106 -10.39 5.77 10.58
N LEU A 107 -11.62 6.12 10.18
CA LEU A 107 -11.85 6.85 8.93
C LEU A 107 -11.27 8.27 8.93
N PHE A 108 -11.10 8.88 10.11
CA PHE A 108 -10.52 10.21 10.25
C PHE A 108 -9.01 10.21 10.54
N LEU A 109 -8.39 9.03 10.65
CA LEU A 109 -6.96 8.83 10.90
C LEU A 109 -6.20 8.62 9.59
#